data_AF-A0A7X8VSH8-F1
#
_entry.id   AF-A0A7X8VSH8-F1
#
_cell.length_a   1.000
_cell.length_b   1.000
_cell.length_c   1.000
_cell.angle_alpha   90.00
_cell.angle_beta   90.00
_cell.angle_gamma   90.00
#
_symmetry.space_group_name_H-M   'P 1'
#
loop_
_entity.id
_entity.type
_entity.pdbx_description
1 polymer ?
#
loop_
_entity_poly.entity_id
_entity_poly.type
_entity_poly.pdbx_seq_one_letter_code
_entity_poly.pdbx_strand_id
1 'polypeptide(L)'
;FKSKVTEFEQQAKSATLACKQQCLTDVLQEALKKLSLISDEKWMTLVKQLLKKDRLTGTETIVASPQDQVRFRKLFTSDSNSGGALPLDKLNKFLGKGTFQLTLSDRTAPISGGFLVIGKAFDIDHSHLTLLSGIKDRYEAELAQLLFESGV
;
A
#
# COMPACT_ATOMS: atom_id res chain seq x y z
N PHE A 1 -12.41 -40.63 -26.33
CA PHE A 1 -12.26 -40.95 -24.90
C PHE A 1 -11.01 -40.34 -24.26
N LYS A 2 -9.79 -40.58 -24.78
CA LYS A 2 -8.56 -39.94 -24.24
C LYS A 2 -8.62 -38.40 -24.18
N SER A 3 -9.17 -37.73 -25.20
CA SER A 3 -9.28 -36.25 -25.24
C SER A 3 -10.12 -35.64 -24.10
N LYS A 4 -11.20 -36.31 -23.69
CA LYS A 4 -12.08 -35.79 -22.62
C LYS A 4 -11.44 -35.90 -21.24
N VAL A 5 -10.67 -36.96 -20.99
CA VAL A 5 -9.96 -37.15 -19.70
C VAL A 5 -8.89 -36.08 -19.52
N THR A 6 -8.16 -35.74 -20.59
CA THR A 6 -7.15 -34.67 -20.57
C THR A 6 -7.79 -33.29 -20.33
N GLU A 7 -8.94 -33.00 -20.94
CA GLU A 7 -9.71 -31.77 -20.67
C GLU A 7 -10.21 -31.70 -19.22
N PHE A 8 -10.72 -32.80 -18.67
CA PHE A 8 -11.18 -32.86 -17.27
C PHE A 8 -10.03 -32.69 -16.28
N GLU A 9 -8.88 -33.31 -16.51
CA GLU A 9 -7.68 -33.12 -15.67
C GLU A 9 -7.15 -31.68 -15.75
N GLN A 10 -7.19 -31.07 -16.94
CA GLN A 10 -6.76 -29.69 -17.14
C GLN A 10 -7.74 -28.71 -16.49
N GLN A 11 -9.05 -28.97 -16.58
CA GLN A 11 -10.09 -28.22 -15.87
C GLN A 11 -9.96 -28.34 -14.36
N ALA A 12 -9.75 -29.54 -13.84
CA ALA A 12 -9.55 -29.77 -12.40
C ALA A 12 -8.32 -29.02 -11.88
N LYS A 13 -7.19 -29.09 -12.59
CA LYS A 13 -5.97 -28.33 -12.26
C LYS A 13 -6.21 -26.82 -12.28
N SER A 14 -6.89 -26.30 -13.31
CA SER A 14 -7.22 -24.88 -13.39
C SER A 14 -8.20 -24.43 -12.30
N ALA A 15 -9.17 -25.27 -11.93
CA ALA A 15 -10.14 -24.97 -10.88
C ALA A 15 -9.47 -24.95 -9.49
N THR A 16 -8.57 -25.89 -9.21
CA THR A 16 -7.77 -25.86 -7.98
C THR A 16 -6.87 -24.62 -7.94
N LEU A 17 -6.22 -24.26 -9.04
CA LEU A 17 -5.38 -23.06 -9.11
C LEU A 17 -6.21 -21.78 -8.88
N ALA A 18 -7.39 -21.69 -9.48
CA ALA A 18 -8.31 -20.56 -9.32
C ALA A 18 -8.80 -20.42 -7.87
N CYS A 19 -9.16 -21.52 -7.21
CA CYS A 19 -9.55 -21.53 -5.80
C CYS A 19 -8.42 -21.02 -4.89
N LYS A 20 -7.17 -21.44 -5.17
CA LYS A 20 -5.99 -20.96 -4.43
C LYS A 20 -5.78 -19.45 -4.58
N GLN A 21 -5.90 -18.93 -5.80
CA GLN A 21 -5.79 -17.49 -6.04
C GLN A 21 -6.94 -16.70 -5.39
N GLN A 22 -8.15 -17.27 -5.35
CA GLN A 22 -9.29 -16.64 -4.71
C GLN A 22 -9.07 -16.50 -3.20
N CYS A 23 -8.64 -17.56 -2.52
CA CYS A 23 -8.36 -17.52 -1.08
C CYS A 23 -7.31 -16.44 -0.74
N LEU A 24 -6.26 -16.33 -1.56
CA LEU A 24 -5.23 -15.32 -1.39
C LEU A 24 -5.76 -13.90 -1.62
N THR A 25 -6.64 -13.74 -2.62
CA THR A 25 -7.33 -12.48 -2.89
C THR A 25 -8.21 -12.07 -1.71
N ASP A 26 -8.92 -13.01 -1.11
CA ASP A 26 -9.80 -12.76 0.05
C ASP A 26 -8.98 -12.33 1.28
N VAL A 27 -7.84 -12.98 1.53
CA VAL A 27 -6.91 -12.59 2.61
C VAL A 27 -6.37 -11.18 2.38
N LEU A 28 -5.98 -10.85 1.15
CA LEU A 28 -5.52 -9.50 0.80
C LEU A 28 -6.62 -8.45 0.99
N GLN A 29 -7.85 -8.77 0.58
CA GLN A 29 -8.99 -7.87 0.77
C GLN A 29 -9.28 -7.63 2.25
N GLU A 30 -9.16 -8.66 3.09
CA GLU A 30 -9.33 -8.53 4.54
C GLU A 30 -8.20 -7.70 5.17
N ALA A 31 -6.95 -7.87 4.70
CA ALA A 31 -5.83 -7.05 5.11
C ALA A 31 -6.04 -5.57 4.74
N LEU A 32 -6.54 -5.29 3.54
CA LEU A 32 -6.89 -3.93 3.10
C LEU A 32 -7.96 -3.29 4.00
N LYS A 33 -9.02 -4.03 4.33
CA LYS A 33 -10.07 -3.54 5.25
C LYS A 33 -9.49 -3.22 6.63
N LYS A 34 -8.63 -4.09 7.17
CA LYS A 34 -7.96 -3.82 8.45
C LYS A 34 -7.08 -2.58 8.37
N LEU A 35 -6.40 -2.37 7.24
CA LEU A 35 -5.53 -1.21 7.02
C LEU A 35 -6.31 0.11 6.89
N SER A 36 -7.52 0.10 6.33
CA SER A 36 -8.39 1.28 6.29
C SER A 36 -8.97 1.63 7.67
N LEU A 37 -9.18 0.62 8.52
CA LEU A 37 -9.73 0.74 9.87
C LEU A 37 -8.70 1.08 10.96
N ILE A 38 -7.41 1.18 10.63
CA ILE A 38 -6.39 1.54 11.63
C ILE A 38 -6.62 2.96 12.16
N SER A 39 -6.27 3.17 13.43
CA SER A 39 -6.33 4.49 14.06
C SER A 39 -5.33 5.47 13.44
N ASP A 40 -5.65 6.77 13.54
CA ASP A 40 -4.80 7.88 13.07
C ASP A 40 -3.36 7.78 13.60
N GLU A 41 -3.16 7.36 14.86
CA GLU A 41 -1.83 7.19 15.48
C GLU A 41 -1.00 6.07 14.84
N LYS A 42 -1.64 4.92 14.59
CA LYS A 42 -0.98 3.77 13.94
C LYS A 42 -0.66 4.10 12.49
N TRP A 43 -1.60 4.73 11.78
CA TRP A 43 -1.40 5.20 10.41
C TRP A 43 -0.25 6.21 10.32
N MET A 44 -0.20 7.19 11.24
CA MET A 44 0.89 8.16 11.31
C MET A 44 2.25 7.47 11.50
N THR A 45 2.30 6.46 12.37
CA THR A 45 3.51 5.69 12.63
C THR A 45 3.95 4.90 11.39
N LEU A 46 3.00 4.29 10.68
CA LEU A 46 3.25 3.58 9.43
C LEU A 46 3.87 4.50 8.38
N VAL A 47 3.25 5.64 8.10
CA VAL A 47 3.73 6.64 7.12
C VAL A 47 5.17 7.07 7.46
N LYS A 48 5.42 7.39 8.73
CA LYS A 48 6.75 7.78 9.22
C LYS A 48 7.80 6.69 9.01
N GLN A 49 7.44 5.42 9.20
CA GLN A 49 8.36 4.31 9.01
C GLN A 49 8.64 4.04 7.53
N LEU A 50 7.64 4.15 6.66
CA LEU A 50 7.81 3.99 5.21
C LEU A 50 8.77 5.04 4.67
N LEU A 51 8.53 6.32 4.97
CA LEU A 51 9.37 7.43 4.51
C LEU A 51 10.79 7.40 5.08
N LYS A 52 11.01 6.80 6.25
CA LYS A 52 12.36 6.60 6.82
C LYS A 52 13.15 5.51 6.11
N LYS A 53 12.47 4.52 5.53
CA LYS A 53 13.11 3.46 4.75
C LYS A 53 13.47 3.94 3.35
N ASP A 54 12.71 4.91 2.85
CA ASP A 54 12.95 5.52 1.56
C ASP A 54 14.21 6.38 1.54
N ARG A 55 14.94 6.34 0.43
CA ARG A 55 16.07 7.24 0.18
C ARG A 55 15.56 8.53 -0.45
N LEU A 56 14.91 9.35 0.36
CA LEU A 56 14.37 10.64 -0.06
C LEU A 56 15.48 11.70 -0.18
N THR A 57 15.36 12.54 -1.20
CA THR A 57 16.17 13.75 -1.44
C THR A 57 15.73 14.93 -0.57
N GLY A 58 14.48 14.93 -0.11
CA GLY A 58 13.94 15.90 0.83
C GLY A 58 13.03 16.96 0.21
N THR A 59 12.81 16.96 -1.11
CA THR A 59 11.93 17.93 -1.79
C THR A 59 10.78 17.26 -2.54
N GLU A 60 10.45 16.02 -2.18
CA GLU A 60 9.42 15.24 -2.85
C GLU A 60 8.00 15.75 -2.55
N THR A 61 7.10 15.39 -3.46
CA THR A 61 5.67 15.68 -3.34
C THR A 61 4.91 14.39 -3.07
N ILE A 62 4.16 14.35 -1.97
CA ILE A 62 3.26 13.25 -1.63
C ILE A 62 1.94 13.43 -2.38
N VAL A 63 1.52 12.39 -3.08
CA VAL A 63 0.20 12.29 -3.72
C VAL A 63 -0.56 11.14 -3.07
N ALA A 64 -1.52 11.45 -2.21
CA ALA A 64 -2.23 10.46 -1.42
C ALA A 64 -3.54 9.99 -2.10
N SER A 65 -4.06 8.85 -1.64
CA SER A 65 -5.44 8.46 -1.94
C SER A 65 -6.44 9.53 -1.46
N PRO A 66 -7.66 9.60 -2.02
CA PRO A 66 -8.68 10.56 -1.54
C PRO A 66 -8.97 10.43 -0.03
N GLN A 67 -8.96 9.20 0.51
CA GLN A 67 -9.21 8.96 1.93
C GLN A 67 -8.02 9.40 2.80
N ASP A 68 -6.80 9.06 2.37
CA ASP A 68 -5.59 9.36 3.12
C ASP A 68 -5.18 10.84 2.99
N GLN A 69 -5.57 11.54 1.92
CA GLN A 69 -5.30 12.96 1.76
C GLN A 69 -5.92 13.78 2.91
N VAL A 70 -7.12 13.41 3.36
CA VAL A 70 -7.77 14.01 4.53
C VAL A 70 -6.96 13.75 5.81
N ARG A 71 -6.46 12.53 5.99
CA ARG A 71 -5.59 12.16 7.12
C ARG A 71 -4.27 12.93 7.08
N PHE A 72 -3.64 13.08 5.91
CA PHE A 72 -2.42 13.87 5.73
C PHE A 72 -2.62 15.33 6.12
N ARG A 73 -3.68 15.97 5.64
CA ARG A 73 -4.01 17.36 6.00
C ARG A 73 -4.27 17.51 7.50
N LYS A 74 -5.05 16.61 8.09
CA LYS A 74 -5.38 16.66 9.52
C LYS A 74 -4.16 16.44 10.42
N LEU A 75 -3.32 15.46 10.08
CA LEU A 75 -2.29 14.93 10.98
C LEU A 75 -0.90 15.52 10.73
N PHE A 76 -0.57 15.88 9.49
CA PHE A 76 0.78 16.25 9.09
C PHE A 76 0.96 17.70 8.63
N THR A 77 -0.12 18.40 8.28
CA THR A 77 -0.07 19.85 8.01
C THR A 77 -0.50 20.63 9.25
N SER A 78 0.02 21.85 9.38
CA SER A 78 -0.48 22.84 10.34
C SER A 78 -1.38 23.84 9.61
N ASP A 79 -1.09 24.09 8.34
CA ASP A 79 -1.92 24.88 7.45
C ASP A 79 -3.08 24.06 6.90
N SER A 80 -4.28 24.59 7.10
CA SER A 80 -5.55 24.07 6.60
C SER A 80 -5.99 24.71 5.30
N ASN A 81 -5.32 25.79 4.87
CA ASN A 81 -5.84 26.67 3.84
C ASN A 81 -4.74 27.16 2.91
N SER A 82 -4.51 26.43 1.82
CA SER A 82 -3.76 26.97 0.67
C SER A 82 -4.16 26.21 -0.59
N GLY A 83 -4.52 26.94 -1.65
CA GLY A 83 -4.62 26.38 -2.98
C GLY A 83 -3.23 25.98 -3.48
N GLY A 84 -3.05 24.70 -3.82
CA GLY A 84 -1.78 24.14 -4.28
C GLY A 84 -1.20 23.08 -3.34
N ALA A 85 0.10 22.81 -3.50
CA ALA A 85 0.81 21.81 -2.72
C ALA A 85 1.09 22.31 -1.29
N LEU A 86 0.59 21.60 -0.27
CA LEU A 86 0.69 21.99 1.13
C LEU A 86 1.98 21.49 1.79
N PRO A 87 2.72 22.30 2.55
CA PRO A 87 3.89 21.82 3.28
C PRO A 87 3.49 20.86 4.40
N LEU A 88 4.16 19.71 4.47
CA LEU A 88 3.95 18.70 5.51
C LEU A 88 4.81 18.98 6.75
N ASP A 89 4.65 20.16 7.37
CA ASP A 89 5.56 20.66 8.42
C ASP A 89 5.79 19.69 9.58
N LYS A 90 4.74 19.04 10.07
CA LYS A 90 4.85 18.12 11.21
C LYS A 90 5.63 16.87 10.80
N LEU A 91 5.47 16.42 9.56
CA LEU A 91 6.20 15.28 9.01
C LEU A 91 7.66 15.65 8.73
N ASN A 92 7.89 16.81 8.12
CA ASN A 92 9.22 17.36 7.83
C ASN A 92 10.05 17.51 9.12
N LYS A 93 9.44 18.05 10.19
CA LYS A 93 10.07 18.13 11.52
C LYS A 93 10.44 16.76 12.08
N PHE A 94 9.62 15.74 11.83
CA PHE A 94 9.87 14.38 12.30
C PHE A 94 10.97 13.67 11.52
N LEU A 95 11.03 13.85 10.20
CA LEU A 95 12.04 13.22 9.35
C LEU A 95 13.43 13.84 9.52
N GLY A 96 13.48 15.17 9.70
CA GLY A 96 14.72 15.89 9.91
C GLY A 96 14.49 17.39 9.74
N LYS A 97 14.56 18.13 10.85
CA LYS A 97 14.29 19.57 10.88
C LYS A 97 15.27 20.31 9.95
N GLY A 98 14.74 20.92 8.89
CA GLY A 98 15.51 21.68 7.89
C GLY A 98 16.13 20.85 6.76
N THR A 99 16.01 19.52 6.81
CA THR A 99 16.48 18.60 5.75
C THR A 99 15.37 18.26 4.78
N PHE A 100 14.13 18.16 5.28
CA PHE A 100 12.96 17.77 4.50
C PHE A 100 11.99 18.95 4.32
N GLN A 101 11.54 19.12 3.09
CA GLN A 101 10.57 20.10 2.59
C GLN A 101 9.53 19.36 1.74
N LEU A 102 9.00 18.24 2.28
CA LEU A 102 7.96 17.47 1.62
C LEU A 102 6.68 18.29 1.56
N THR A 103 6.00 18.18 0.42
CA THR A 103 4.69 18.82 0.19
C THR A 103 3.63 17.77 -0.12
N LEU A 104 2.37 18.07 0.14
CA LEU A 104 1.21 17.25 -0.21
C LEU A 104 0.53 17.89 -1.42
N SER A 105 0.39 17.14 -2.52
CA SER A 105 -0.31 17.60 -3.70
C SER A 105 -1.79 17.90 -3.41
N ASP A 106 -2.31 18.88 -4.13
CA ASP A 106 -3.74 19.15 -4.26
C ASP A 106 -4.49 18.01 -4.94
N ARG A 107 -3.83 17.30 -5.87
CA ARG A 107 -4.37 16.13 -6.56
C ARG A 107 -4.32 14.89 -5.69
N THR A 108 -5.25 13.99 -5.94
CA THR A 108 -5.31 12.65 -5.36
C THR A 108 -4.89 11.60 -6.38
N ALA A 109 -4.24 10.54 -5.90
CA ALA A 109 -3.92 9.39 -6.73
C ALA A 109 -5.17 8.49 -6.87
N PRO A 110 -5.43 7.88 -8.04
CA PRO A 110 -6.53 6.94 -8.25
C PRO A 110 -6.23 5.57 -7.64
N ILE A 111 -5.89 5.54 -6.36
CA ILE A 111 -5.55 4.36 -5.57
C ILE A 111 -6.55 4.19 -4.42
N SER A 112 -6.80 2.95 -4.02
CA SER A 112 -7.76 2.62 -2.96
C SER A 112 -7.28 3.01 -1.56
N GLY A 113 -5.97 3.19 -1.37
CA GLY A 113 -5.37 3.60 -0.11
C GLY A 113 -3.85 3.67 -0.21
N GLY A 114 -3.24 4.39 0.71
CA GLY A 114 -1.82 4.71 0.75
C GLY A 114 -1.49 6.02 0.04
N PHE A 115 -0.23 6.16 -0.35
CA PHE A 115 0.27 7.37 -0.99
C PHE A 115 1.45 7.07 -1.92
N LEU A 116 1.69 8.00 -2.84
CA LEU A 116 2.85 8.00 -3.73
C LEU A 116 3.79 9.12 -3.29
N VAL A 117 5.08 8.87 -3.41
CA VAL A 117 6.12 9.89 -3.22
C VAL A 117 6.71 10.21 -4.59
N ILE A 118 6.40 11.41 -5.09
CA ILE A 118 6.82 11.86 -6.40
C ILE A 118 8.12 12.65 -6.26
N GLY A 119 9.19 12.08 -6.78
CA GLY A 119 10.52 12.67 -6.77
C GLY A 119 10.90 13.25 -8.13
N LYS A 120 12.08 13.89 -8.20
CA LYS A 120 12.61 14.37 -9.49
C LYS A 120 13.22 13.25 -10.33
N ALA A 121 13.80 12.25 -9.67
CA ALA A 121 14.55 11.18 -10.30
C ALA A 121 13.77 9.86 -10.37
N PHE A 122 12.98 9.56 -9.34
CA PHE A 122 12.16 8.36 -9.25
C PHE A 122 10.97 8.62 -8.34
N ASP A 123 9.91 7.85 -8.56
CA ASP A 123 8.71 7.84 -7.74
C ASP A 123 8.67 6.57 -6.90
N ILE A 124 8.14 6.67 -5.68
CA ILE A 124 7.98 5.55 -4.76
C ILE A 124 6.50 5.29 -4.52
N ASP A 125 6.06 4.07 -4.75
CA ASP A 125 4.68 3.63 -4.55
C ASP A 125 4.51 2.98 -3.17
N HIS A 126 3.82 3.70 -2.27
CA HIS A 126 3.37 3.20 -0.97
C HIS A 126 1.85 3.00 -0.93
N SER A 127 1.24 2.66 -2.06
CA SER A 127 -0.14 2.22 -2.08
C SER A 127 -0.28 0.95 -1.23
N HIS A 128 -1.43 0.82 -0.57
CA HIS A 128 -1.69 -0.35 0.27
C HIS A 128 -1.60 -1.66 -0.52
N LEU A 129 -1.99 -1.63 -1.79
CA LEU A 129 -1.86 -2.77 -2.69
C LEU A 129 -0.39 -3.14 -2.91
N THR A 130 0.48 -2.18 -3.22
CA THR A 130 1.91 -2.44 -3.43
C THR A 130 2.58 -2.95 -2.15
N LEU A 131 2.25 -2.36 -0.99
CA LEU A 131 2.75 -2.84 0.31
C LEU A 131 2.30 -4.27 0.61
N LEU A 132 1.02 -4.58 0.39
CA LEU A 132 0.48 -5.92 0.62
C LEU A 132 0.96 -6.94 -0.40
N SER A 133 1.16 -6.55 -1.66
CA SER A 133 1.74 -7.43 -2.68
C SER A 133 3.17 -7.79 -2.32
N GLY A 134 3.99 -6.83 -1.87
CA GLY A 134 5.36 -7.11 -1.42
C GLY A 134 5.41 -8.05 -0.22
N ILE A 135 4.44 -7.93 0.71
CA ILE A 135 4.29 -8.87 1.82
C ILE A 135 3.83 -10.24 1.28
N LYS A 136 2.81 -10.26 0.43
CA LYS A 136 2.28 -11.48 -0.18
C LYS A 136 3.38 -12.26 -0.90
N ASP A 137 4.17 -11.62 -1.75
CA ASP A 137 5.25 -12.29 -2.51
C ASP A 137 6.33 -12.85 -1.56
N ARG A 138 6.63 -12.14 -0.47
CA ARG A 138 7.58 -12.60 0.54
C ARG A 138 7.07 -13.81 1.33
N TYR A 139 5.76 -13.83 1.61
CA TYR A 139 5.12 -14.86 2.43
C TYR A 139 4.35 -15.87 1.59
N GLU A 140 4.42 -15.83 0.25
CA GLU A 140 3.58 -16.66 -0.63
C GLU A 140 3.83 -18.14 -0.39
N ALA A 141 5.09 -18.53 -0.22
CA ALA A 141 5.47 -19.90 0.10
C ALA A 141 4.93 -20.35 1.47
N GLU A 142 5.09 -19.54 2.53
CA GLU A 142 4.60 -19.85 3.87
C GLU A 142 3.08 -19.84 3.96
N LEU A 143 2.42 -18.87 3.32
CA LEU A 143 0.96 -18.79 3.23
C LEU A 143 0.40 -19.96 2.44
N ALA A 144 1.05 -20.37 1.34
CA ALA A 144 0.65 -21.54 0.58
C ALA A 144 0.79 -22.82 1.41
N GLN A 145 1.88 -22.97 2.19
CA GLN A 145 2.02 -24.10 3.10
C GLN A 145 0.95 -24.09 4.19
N LEU A 146 0.77 -22.98 4.91
CA LEU A 146 -0.22 -22.88 5.98
C LEU A 146 -1.66 -23.12 5.48
N LEU A 147 -2.02 -22.54 4.34
CA LEU A 147 -3.38 -22.61 3.78
C LEU A 147 -3.66 -23.93 3.08
N PHE A 148 -2.64 -24.63 2.55
CA PHE A 148 -2.85 -25.81 1.70
C PHE A 148 -2.23 -27.12 2.20
N GLU A 149 -1.26 -27.09 3.13
CA GLU A 149 -0.74 -28.31 3.79
C GLU A 149 -1.56 -28.68 5.05
N SER A 150 -2.28 -27.73 5.66
CA SER A 150 -3.21 -27.99 6.78
C SER A 150 -4.51 -28.71 6.34
N GLY A 151 -4.63 -29.08 5.06
CA GLY A 151 -5.80 -29.71 4.45
C GLY A 151 -5.54 -31.09 3.84
N VAL A 152 -4.56 -31.83 4.39
CA VAL A 152 -4.33 -33.26 4.07
C VAL A 152 -4.75 -34.14 5.24
#